data_AF-T0ZPH8-F1
#
_entry.id   AF-T0ZPH8-F1
#
_cell.length_a   1.000
_cell.length_b   1.000
_cell.length_c   1.000
_cell.angle_alpha   90.00
_cell.angle_beta   90.00
_cell.angle_gamma   90.00
#
_symmetry.space_group_name_H-M   'P 1'
#
loop_
_entity.id
_entity.type
_entity.pdbx_description
1 polymer ?
#
loop_
_entity_poly.entity_id
_entity_poly.type
_entity_poly.pdbx_seq_one_letter_code
_entity_poly.pdbx_strand_id
1 'polypeptide(L)'
;MRPAFVQCIDLSALVVASEGVPVIKHGNRSSRGWTGSTDLLEAWGLPVARSRAFGQQTYRRFGIAFLHAPLYHPAVARLAAARRRVGQRTVFNLMGPLLTPVRPTYQLVGAPDRSSARLLVEGLRRRGVRWVVGLTSREGCDEVSPRNPTSLLWAVGRRRSSATLRPETLLEPSERRG
;
A
#
# COMPACT_ATOMS: atom_id res chain seq x y z
N MET A 1 7.80 25.16 1.93
CA MET A 1 6.85 24.11 2.36
C MET A 1 7.42 22.76 1.93
N ARG A 2 7.59 21.76 2.80
CA ARG A 2 8.07 20.43 2.36
C ARG A 2 6.97 19.78 1.51
N PRO A 3 7.27 19.26 0.30
CA PRO A 3 6.25 18.64 -0.53
C PRO A 3 5.62 17.46 0.22
N ALA A 4 4.30 17.40 0.19
CA ALA A 4 3.56 16.31 0.80
C ALA A 4 3.47 15.14 -0.18
N PHE A 5 3.78 13.93 0.29
CA PHE A 5 3.73 12.71 -0.51
C PHE A 5 2.72 11.74 0.05
N VAL A 6 2.06 11.02 -0.86
CA VAL A 6 1.08 9.97 -0.52
C VAL A 6 1.63 8.61 -0.95
N GLN A 7 1.33 7.56 -0.18
CA GLN A 7 1.53 6.16 -0.57
C GLN A 7 0.18 5.43 -0.64
N CYS A 8 -0.12 4.79 -1.79
CA CYS A 8 -1.41 4.18 -2.14
C CYS A 8 -1.28 2.72 -2.63
N ILE A 9 -2.39 2.08 -3.06
CA ILE A 9 -2.48 0.62 -3.25
C ILE A 9 -2.13 0.08 -4.64
N ASP A 10 -2.50 0.70 -5.76
CA ASP A 10 -1.87 0.47 -7.09
C ASP A 10 -2.47 1.43 -8.11
N LEU A 11 -3.66 1.15 -8.63
CA LEU A 11 -4.32 2.01 -9.61
C LEU A 11 -4.71 3.37 -9.00
N SER A 12 -5.09 3.37 -7.72
CA SER A 12 -5.34 4.63 -6.98
C SER A 12 -4.10 5.52 -6.93
N ALA A 13 -2.88 4.97 -7.05
CA ALA A 13 -1.66 5.76 -7.10
C ALA A 13 -1.59 6.59 -8.39
N LEU A 14 -2.03 6.02 -9.52
CA LEU A 14 -2.08 6.70 -10.81
C LEU A 14 -3.13 7.81 -10.80
N VAL A 15 -4.33 7.53 -10.30
CA VAL A 15 -5.40 8.53 -10.19
C VAL A 15 -4.99 9.68 -9.26
N VAL A 16 -4.37 9.39 -8.12
CA VAL A 16 -3.88 10.46 -7.22
C VAL A 16 -2.77 11.28 -7.90
N ALA A 17 -1.86 10.63 -8.64
CA ALA A 17 -0.80 11.33 -9.36
C ALA A 17 -1.30 12.17 -10.53
N SER A 18 -2.37 11.75 -11.22
CA SER A 18 -2.98 12.55 -12.30
C SER A 18 -3.56 13.87 -11.80
N GLU A 19 -3.97 13.93 -10.53
CA GLU A 19 -4.41 15.16 -9.84
C GLU A 19 -3.23 16.03 -9.36
N GLY A 20 -2.00 15.75 -9.81
CA GLY A 20 -0.80 16.52 -9.45
C GLY A 20 -0.30 16.30 -8.02
N VAL A 21 -0.89 15.37 -7.27
CA VAL A 21 -0.41 15.01 -5.93
C VAL A 21 0.80 14.09 -6.07
N PRO A 22 1.95 14.41 -5.47
CA PRO A 22 3.11 13.53 -5.56
C PRO A 22 2.91 12.19 -4.87
N VAL A 23 3.19 11.08 -5.58
CA VAL A 23 2.93 9.72 -5.10
C VAL A 23 4.18 8.86 -5.07
N ILE A 24 4.36 8.14 -3.96
CA ILE A 24 5.32 7.05 -3.86
C ILE A 24 4.57 5.75 -3.61
N LYS A 25 4.59 4.85 -4.59
CA LYS A 25 4.05 3.51 -4.45
C LYS A 25 5.16 2.55 -4.04
N HIS A 26 5.09 2.00 -2.83
CA HIS A 26 5.94 0.87 -2.42
C HIS A 26 5.16 -0.43 -2.64
N GLY A 27 5.76 -1.36 -3.38
CA GLY A 27 5.09 -2.60 -3.78
C GLY A 27 6.07 -3.75 -3.98
N ASN A 28 5.55 -4.96 -4.10
CA ASN A 28 6.34 -6.17 -4.33
C ASN A 28 5.62 -7.09 -5.31
N ARG A 29 6.28 -8.20 -5.69
CA ARG A 29 5.62 -9.32 -6.36
C ARG A 29 4.64 -9.99 -5.42
N SER A 30 3.59 -10.56 -6.00
CA SER A 30 2.66 -11.37 -5.24
C SER A 30 3.35 -12.60 -4.63
N SER A 31 2.90 -12.96 -3.43
CA SER A 31 3.28 -14.21 -2.77
C SER A 31 2.16 -15.25 -2.78
N ARG A 32 1.02 -14.94 -3.41
CA ARG A 32 -0.24 -15.69 -3.27
C ARG A 32 -0.77 -16.31 -4.58
N GLY A 33 -0.03 -16.29 -5.68
CA GLY A 33 -0.51 -16.83 -6.97
C GLY A 33 -1.46 -15.90 -7.74
N TRP A 34 -1.78 -14.73 -7.18
CA TRP A 34 -2.45 -13.60 -7.85
C TRP A 34 -1.42 -12.65 -8.44
N THR A 35 -1.81 -11.71 -9.31
CA THR A 35 -0.92 -10.67 -9.85
C THR A 35 -0.60 -9.62 -8.78
N GLY A 36 0.67 -9.43 -8.42
CA GLY A 36 1.08 -8.37 -7.49
C GLY A 36 1.35 -7.06 -8.22
N SER A 37 1.51 -5.97 -7.48
CA SER A 37 1.80 -4.63 -8.02
C SER A 37 2.98 -4.61 -8.99
N THR A 38 4.06 -5.33 -8.66
CA THR A 38 5.23 -5.41 -9.56
C THR A 38 4.91 -6.19 -10.83
N ASP A 39 4.14 -7.27 -10.69
CA ASP A 39 3.80 -8.16 -11.80
C ASP A 39 2.88 -7.43 -12.80
N LEU A 40 1.93 -6.63 -12.31
CA LEU A 40 1.06 -5.77 -13.12
C LEU A 40 1.86 -4.74 -13.92
N LEU A 41 2.74 -3.99 -13.25
CA LEU A 41 3.50 -2.92 -13.90
C LEU A 41 4.51 -3.47 -14.93
N GLU A 42 5.12 -4.63 -14.66
CA GLU A 42 5.97 -5.32 -15.64
C GLU A 42 5.17 -5.83 -16.85
N ALA A 43 3.94 -6.31 -16.66
CA ALA A 43 3.07 -6.70 -17.76
C ALA A 43 2.70 -5.50 -18.67
N TRP A 44 2.70 -4.28 -18.13
CA TRP A 44 2.60 -3.04 -18.91
C TRP A 44 3.92 -2.55 -19.50
N GLY A 45 4.98 -3.35 -19.44
CA GLY A 45 6.29 -3.03 -20.00
C GLY A 45 7.13 -2.07 -19.16
N LEU A 46 6.74 -1.79 -17.91
CA LEU A 46 7.49 -0.88 -17.05
C LEU A 46 8.64 -1.61 -16.33
N PRO A 47 9.89 -1.13 -16.42
CA PRO A 47 11.06 -1.80 -15.85
C PRO A 47 11.21 -1.58 -14.32
N VAL A 48 10.12 -1.70 -13.57
CA VAL A 48 10.02 -1.31 -12.15
C VAL A 48 10.91 -2.12 -11.20
N ALA A 49 11.24 -3.37 -11.55
CA ALA A 49 12.10 -4.23 -10.74
C ALA A 49 13.59 -4.14 -11.12
N ARG A 50 13.94 -3.49 -12.24
CA ARG A 50 15.31 -3.51 -12.78
C ARG A 50 16.27 -2.61 -12.02
N SER A 51 15.84 -1.40 -11.66
CA SER A 51 16.71 -0.46 -10.93
C SER A 51 15.92 0.60 -10.18
N ARG A 52 16.56 1.17 -9.15
CA ARG A 52 16.05 2.35 -8.44
C ARG A 52 15.98 3.59 -9.33
N ALA A 53 16.77 3.63 -10.41
CA ALA A 53 16.86 4.78 -11.30
C ALA A 53 15.54 5.04 -12.02
N PHE A 54 14.81 3.99 -12.41
CA PHE A 54 13.50 4.13 -13.05
C PHE A 54 12.52 4.88 -12.15
N GLY A 55 12.37 4.45 -10.89
CA GLY A 55 11.48 5.14 -9.93
C GLY A 55 11.88 6.59 -9.65
N GLN A 56 13.19 6.89 -9.63
CA GLN A 56 13.66 8.28 -9.48
C GLN A 56 13.33 9.14 -10.71
N GLN A 57 13.51 8.58 -11.90
CA GLN A 57 13.23 9.27 -13.17
C GLN A 57 11.74 9.54 -13.34
N THR A 58 10.88 8.54 -13.10
CA THR A 58 9.43 8.71 -13.21
C THR A 58 8.92 9.72 -12.21
N TYR A 59 9.48 9.73 -11.00
CA TYR A 59 9.10 10.69 -9.98
C TYR A 59 9.47 12.12 -10.37
N ARG A 60 10.69 12.34 -10.88
CA ARG A 60 11.11 13.67 -11.35
C ARG A 60 10.27 14.18 -12.52
N ARG A 61 9.84 13.27 -13.41
CA ARG A 61 9.13 13.63 -14.64
C ARG A 61 7.60 13.72 -14.47
N PHE A 62 7.02 12.84 -13.67
CA PHE A 62 5.57 12.63 -13.58
C PHE A 62 5.01 12.77 -12.16
N GLY A 63 5.85 13.05 -11.16
CA GLY A 63 5.41 13.14 -9.76
C GLY A 63 5.08 11.79 -9.10
N ILE A 64 5.31 10.66 -9.78
CA ILE A 64 5.04 9.31 -9.27
C ILE A 64 6.27 8.39 -9.33
N ALA A 65 6.55 7.69 -8.23
CA ALA A 65 7.55 6.63 -8.17
C ALA A 65 6.91 5.29 -7.83
N PHE A 66 7.34 4.21 -8.50
CA PHE A 66 7.20 2.86 -7.96
C PHE A 66 8.52 2.39 -7.36
N LEU A 67 8.47 1.93 -6.11
CA LEU A 67 9.60 1.40 -5.36
C LEU A 67 9.41 -0.10 -5.18
N HIS A 68 10.10 -0.90 -5.99
CA HIS A 68 10.09 -2.36 -5.87
C HIS A 68 10.82 -2.80 -4.60
N ALA A 69 10.09 -3.37 -3.63
CA ALA A 69 10.55 -3.60 -2.26
C ALA A 69 11.91 -4.34 -2.14
N PRO A 70 12.21 -5.40 -2.91
CA PRO A 70 13.52 -6.07 -2.88
C PRO A 70 14.70 -5.15 -3.19
N LEU A 71 14.53 -4.14 -4.03
CA LEU A 71 15.60 -3.17 -4.33
C LEU A 71 15.91 -2.27 -3.13
N TYR A 72 14.98 -2.08 -2.20
CA TYR A 72 15.12 -1.19 -1.04
C TYR A 72 15.35 -1.93 0.28
N HIS A 73 15.01 -3.22 0.34
CA HIS A 73 15.11 -4.04 1.55
C HIS A 73 15.88 -5.36 1.30
N PRO A 74 17.16 -5.32 0.89
CA PRO A 74 17.93 -6.51 0.54
C PRO A 74 18.07 -7.50 1.71
N ALA A 75 18.17 -7.00 2.95
CA ALA A 75 18.21 -7.85 4.14
C ALA A 75 16.92 -8.65 4.31
N VAL A 76 15.75 -8.04 4.08
CA VAL A 76 14.45 -8.71 4.16
C VAL A 76 14.26 -9.67 2.97
N ALA A 77 14.78 -9.32 1.79
CA ALA A 77 14.76 -10.19 0.62
C ALA A 77 15.49 -11.53 0.87
N ARG A 78 16.62 -11.51 1.60
CA ARG A 78 17.35 -12.73 2.00
C ARG A 78 16.52 -13.68 2.87
N LEU A 79 15.53 -13.16 3.61
CA LEU A 79 14.64 -13.96 4.45
C LEU A 79 13.54 -14.69 3.66
N ALA A 80 13.41 -14.46 2.35
CA ALA A 80 12.35 -15.05 1.54
C ALA A 80 12.34 -16.58 1.60
N ALA A 81 13.52 -17.23 1.55
CA ALA A 81 13.62 -18.69 1.62
C ALA A 81 13.15 -19.24 2.99
N ALA A 82 13.59 -18.61 4.08
CA ALA A 82 13.16 -18.98 5.43
C ALA A 82 11.64 -18.80 5.61
N ARG A 83 11.09 -17.67 5.13
CA ARG A 83 9.66 -17.39 5.18
C ARG A 83 8.83 -18.42 4.40
N ARG A 84 9.32 -18.88 3.23
CA ARG A 84 8.66 -19.95 2.47
C ARG A 84 8.64 -21.28 3.23
N ARG A 85 9.74 -21.65 3.90
CA ARG A 85 9.80 -22.86 4.73
C ARG A 85 8.83 -22.81 5.91
N VAL A 86 8.65 -21.63 6.53
CA VAL A 86 7.68 -21.43 7.62
C VAL A 86 6.25 -21.63 7.13
N GLY A 87 5.92 -21.28 5.88
CA GLY A 87 4.63 -21.59 5.25
C GLY A 87 3.41 -20.85 5.81
N GLN A 88 3.51 -20.22 6.98
CA GLN A 88 2.44 -19.49 7.65
C GLN A 88 2.69 -17.98 7.75
N ARG A 89 1.64 -17.23 8.07
CA ARG A 89 1.74 -15.78 8.33
C ARG A 89 2.59 -15.51 9.56
N THR A 90 3.43 -14.47 9.45
CA THR A 90 4.30 -13.98 10.50
C THR A 90 4.28 -12.45 10.51
N VAL A 91 4.99 -11.83 11.46
CA VAL A 91 5.18 -10.37 11.50
C VAL A 91 5.74 -9.81 10.18
N PHE A 92 6.51 -10.60 9.43
CA PHE A 92 7.04 -10.21 8.11
C PHE A 92 5.95 -9.91 7.08
N ASN A 93 4.73 -10.42 7.24
CA ASN A 93 3.60 -10.10 6.37
C ASN A 93 3.06 -8.67 6.61
N LEU A 94 3.25 -8.12 7.80
CA LEU A 94 2.81 -6.76 8.15
C LEU A 94 3.92 -5.71 7.96
N MET A 95 5.17 -6.13 7.77
CA MET A 95 6.29 -5.17 7.71
C MET A 95 6.34 -4.34 6.42
N GLY A 96 5.76 -4.81 5.31
CA GLY A 96 5.86 -4.13 4.01
C GLY A 96 5.52 -2.63 4.07
N PRO A 97 4.33 -2.24 4.59
CA PRO A 97 3.98 -0.84 4.74
C PRO A 97 4.87 -0.08 5.73
N LEU A 98 5.35 -0.75 6.78
CA LEU A 98 6.21 -0.17 7.82
C LEU A 98 7.64 0.10 7.34
N LEU A 99 8.09 -0.56 6.27
CA LEU A 99 9.46 -0.46 5.79
C LEU A 99 9.65 0.57 4.67
N THR A 100 8.59 1.26 4.22
CA THR A 100 8.70 2.25 3.13
C THR A 100 9.95 3.14 3.30
N PRO A 101 10.83 3.22 2.27
CA PRO A 101 12.14 3.85 2.37
C PRO A 101 12.06 5.38 2.43
N VAL A 102 10.87 5.93 2.23
CA VAL A 102 10.56 7.35 2.37
C VAL A 102 9.69 7.57 3.62
N ARG A 103 9.50 8.82 4.03
CA ARG A 103 8.56 9.20 5.09
C ARG A 103 7.44 10.03 4.47
N PRO A 104 6.36 9.39 3.96
CA PRO A 104 5.29 10.12 3.32
C PRO A 104 4.53 10.96 4.35
N THR A 105 3.85 12.00 3.89
CA THR A 105 2.97 12.79 4.76
C THR A 105 1.66 12.04 5.03
N TYR A 106 1.19 11.32 4.00
CA TYR A 106 -0.03 10.53 4.01
C TYR A 106 0.28 9.09 3.60
N GLN A 107 -0.27 8.11 4.32
CA GLN A 107 -0.10 6.71 3.95
C GLN A 107 -1.41 5.95 4.09
N LEU A 108 -1.88 5.39 2.97
CA LEU A 108 -2.99 4.44 2.91
C LEU A 108 -2.41 3.02 2.96
N VAL A 109 -2.87 2.20 3.91
CA VAL A 109 -2.40 0.82 4.08
C VAL A 109 -3.56 -0.15 4.19
N GLY A 110 -3.51 -1.18 3.37
CA GLY A 110 -4.35 -2.34 3.52
C GLY A 110 -3.82 -3.29 4.58
N ALA A 111 -4.73 -3.98 5.26
CA ALA A 111 -4.41 -5.01 6.23
C ALA A 111 -5.40 -6.17 6.11
N PRO A 112 -4.98 -7.38 6.52
CA PRO A 112 -5.84 -8.55 6.37
C PRO A 112 -6.99 -8.64 7.38
N ASP A 113 -6.93 -7.85 8.45
CA ASP A 113 -7.94 -7.82 9.50
C ASP A 113 -7.82 -6.50 10.28
N ARG A 114 -8.80 -6.24 11.15
CA ARG A 114 -8.91 -4.99 11.91
C ARG A 114 -7.79 -4.81 12.93
N SER A 115 -7.29 -5.89 13.55
CA SER A 115 -6.23 -5.78 14.54
C SER A 115 -4.90 -5.45 13.86
N SER A 116 -4.61 -6.08 12.72
CA SER A 116 -3.50 -5.76 11.83
C SER A 116 -3.56 -4.33 11.32
N ALA A 117 -4.73 -3.85 10.87
CA ALA A 117 -4.91 -2.46 10.45
C ALA A 117 -4.56 -1.48 11.58
N ARG A 118 -5.02 -1.76 12.80
CA ARG A 118 -4.71 -0.95 13.99
C ARG A 118 -3.21 -0.94 14.32
N LEU A 119 -2.56 -2.10 14.25
CA LEU A 119 -1.11 -2.22 14.49
C LEU A 119 -0.31 -1.42 13.46
N LEU A 120 -0.68 -1.50 12.17
CA LEU A 120 -0.04 -0.73 11.11
C LEU A 120 -0.23 0.78 11.30
N VAL A 121 -1.45 1.22 11.58
CA VAL A 121 -1.77 2.65 11.80
C VAL A 121 -0.93 3.22 12.95
N GLU A 122 -0.90 2.54 14.10
CA GLU A 122 -0.13 3.03 15.24
C GLU A 122 1.38 2.93 15.00
N GLY A 123 1.87 1.87 14.35
CA GLY A 123 3.28 1.73 13.98
C GLY A 123 3.76 2.83 13.04
N LEU A 124 3.00 3.16 12.00
CA LEU A 124 3.32 4.23 11.06
C LEU A 124 3.25 5.62 11.71
N ARG A 125 2.27 5.84 12.60
CA ARG A 125 2.19 7.07 13.38
C ARG A 125 3.43 7.25 14.26
N ARG A 126 3.90 6.18 14.92
CA ARG A 126 5.14 6.19 15.72
C ARG A 126 6.39 6.43 14.86
N ARG A 127 6.40 5.97 13.60
CA ARG A 127 7.45 6.30 12.62
C ARG A 127 7.41 7.76 12.12
N GLY A 128 6.39 8.54 12.51
CA GLY A 128 6.27 9.95 12.18
C GLY A 128 5.45 10.26 10.93
N VAL A 129 4.70 9.30 10.39
CA VAL A 129 3.73 9.59 9.32
C VAL A 129 2.59 10.42 9.91
N ARG A 130 2.30 11.57 9.29
CA ARG A 130 1.36 12.56 9.85
C ARG A 130 -0.09 12.12 9.75
N TRP A 131 -0.45 11.51 8.63
CA TRP A 131 -1.79 10.99 8.34
C TRP A 131 -1.68 9.55 7.89
N VAL A 132 -2.27 8.64 8.64
CA VAL A 132 -2.27 7.21 8.30
C VAL A 132 -3.71 6.74 8.24
N VAL A 133 -4.07 6.05 7.17
CA VAL A 133 -5.36 5.38 7.00
C VAL A 133 -5.09 3.89 6.80
N GLY A 134 -5.56 3.06 7.73
CA GLY A 134 -5.60 1.62 7.62
C GLY A 134 -6.98 1.17 7.13
N LEU A 135 -7.03 0.21 6.22
CA LEU A 135 -8.26 -0.41 5.75
C LEU A 135 -8.21 -1.93 5.75
N THR A 136 -9.38 -2.54 5.86
CA THR A 136 -9.56 -3.98 5.70
C THR A 136 -11.01 -4.24 5.29
N SER A 137 -11.21 -4.98 4.21
CA SER A 137 -12.54 -5.40 3.79
C SER A 137 -13.08 -6.51 4.71
N ARG A 138 -14.40 -6.72 4.72
CA ARG A 138 -15.05 -7.75 5.57
C ARG A 138 -14.50 -9.16 5.33
N GLU A 139 -14.16 -9.47 4.09
CA GLU A 139 -13.56 -10.73 3.63
C GLU A 139 -12.04 -10.80 3.85
N GLY A 140 -11.44 -9.78 4.48
CA GLY A 140 -10.01 -9.76 4.81
C GLY A 140 -9.10 -9.36 3.65
N CYS A 141 -9.63 -8.61 2.67
CA CYS A 141 -8.84 -7.98 1.62
C CYS A 141 -8.14 -6.72 2.17
N ASP A 142 -6.93 -6.47 1.69
CA ASP A 142 -6.13 -5.28 1.95
C ASP A 142 -6.43 -4.15 0.95
N GLU A 143 -7.63 -4.18 0.34
CA GLU A 143 -8.18 -3.16 -0.55
C GLU A 143 -9.64 -2.85 -0.18
N VAL A 144 -10.20 -1.77 -0.75
CA VAL A 144 -11.64 -1.50 -0.65
C VAL A 144 -12.38 -2.54 -1.48
N SER A 145 -13.29 -3.28 -0.85
CA SER A 145 -14.11 -4.26 -1.58
C SER A 145 -15.25 -3.57 -2.33
N PRO A 146 -15.51 -3.94 -3.60
CA PRO A 146 -16.71 -3.50 -4.33
C PRO A 146 -17.97 -4.27 -3.90
N ARG A 147 -17.82 -5.37 -3.15
CA ARG A 147 -18.91 -6.28 -2.75
C ARG A 147 -19.28 -6.16 -1.29
N ASN A 148 -18.31 -5.83 -0.44
CA ASN A 148 -18.46 -5.91 1.00
C ASN A 148 -18.05 -4.61 1.71
N PRO A 149 -18.61 -4.34 2.91
CA PRO A 149 -18.17 -3.22 3.73
C PRO A 149 -16.67 -3.27 4.03
N THR A 150 -16.02 -2.11 3.97
CA THR A 150 -14.60 -1.92 4.29
C THR A 150 -14.46 -1.11 5.56
N SER A 151 -13.74 -1.65 6.55
CA SER A 151 -13.46 -0.95 7.80
C SER A 151 -12.29 0.01 7.59
N LEU A 152 -12.46 1.26 7.96
CA LEU A 152 -11.43 2.29 7.92
C LEU A 152 -11.04 2.70 9.34
N LEU A 153 -9.73 2.84 9.58
CA LEU A 153 -9.18 3.39 10.80
C LEU A 153 -8.12 4.40 10.42
N TRP A 154 -8.20 5.63 10.90
CA TRP A 154 -7.18 6.64 10.62
C TRP A 154 -6.70 7.39 11.85
N ALA A 155 -5.47 7.86 11.75
CA ALA A 155 -4.81 8.66 12.78
C ALA A 155 -4.20 9.92 12.17
N VAL A 156 -4.48 11.06 12.83
CA VAL A 156 -3.94 12.38 12.47
C VAL A 156 -3.45 13.06 13.73
N GLY A 157 -2.13 13.18 13.86
CA GLY A 157 -1.51 13.63 15.10
C GLY A 157 -1.91 12.72 16.28
N ARG A 158 -2.68 13.27 17.24
CA ARG A 158 -3.22 12.50 18.39
C ARG A 158 -4.64 11.97 18.19
N ARG A 159 -5.35 12.45 17.16
CA ARG A 159 -6.74 12.06 16.90
C ARG A 159 -6.78 10.71 16.19
N ARG A 160 -7.70 9.86 16.62
CA ARG A 160 -7.99 8.56 16.03
C ARG A 160 -9.47 8.52 15.73
N SER A 161 -9.80 8.01 14.56
CA SER A 161 -11.17 7.90 14.10
C SER A 161 -11.32 6.66 13.24
N SER A 162 -12.55 6.18 13.12
CA SER A 162 -12.88 5.00 12.33
C SER A 162 -14.22 5.18 11.66
N ALA A 163 -14.39 4.53 10.52
CA ALA A 163 -15.63 4.49 9.76
C ALA A 163 -15.78 3.13 9.08
N THR A 164 -16.98 2.87 8.57
CA THR A 164 -17.21 1.75 7.65
C THR A 164 -17.63 2.33 6.32
N LEU A 165 -16.83 2.06 5.29
CA LEU A 165 -17.18 2.37 3.92
C LEU A 165 -18.04 1.24 3.37
N ARG A 166 -19.21 1.57 2.84
CA ARG A 166 -20.15 0.60 2.25
C ARG A 166 -20.11 0.75 0.73
N PRO A 167 -19.97 -0.33 -0.06
CA PRO A 167 -19.94 -0.21 -1.52
C PRO A 167 -21.14 0.57 -2.08
N GLU A 168 -22.31 0.40 -1.46
CA GLU A 168 -23.56 1.09 -1.81
C GLU A 168 -23.45 2.63 -1.78
N THR A 169 -22.51 3.19 -1.02
CA THR A 169 -22.34 4.65 -0.93
C THR A 169 -21.45 5.20 -2.05
N LEU A 170 -20.83 4.33 -2.86
CA LEU A 170 -19.87 4.71 -3.90
C LEU A 170 -20.16 4.09 -5.26
N LEU A 171 -20.85 2.95 -5.30
CA LEU A 171 -20.99 2.10 -6.49
C LEU A 171 -22.46 1.79 -6.76
N GLU A 172 -22.82 1.82 -8.04
CA GLU A 172 -24.11 1.39 -8.53
C GLU A 172 -24.30 -0.14 -8.37
N PRO A 173 -25.54 -0.66 -8.35
CA PRO A 173 -25.80 -2.11 -8.30
C PRO A 173 -25.06 -2.94 -9.36
N SER A 174 -24.84 -2.40 -10.56
CA SER A 174 -24.10 -3.06 -11.65
C SER A 174 -22.61 -3.22 -11.35
N GLU A 175 -22.02 -2.29 -10.62
CA GLU A 175 -20.58 -2.18 -10.34
C GLU A 175 -20.14 -3.00 -9.13
N ARG A 176 -21.10 -3.46 -8.32
CA ARG A 176 -20.85 -4.30 -7.13
C ARG A 176 -20.59 -5.77 -7.46
N ARG A 177 -20.34 -6.11 -8.72
CA ARG A 177 -19.98 -7.47 -9.18
C ARG A 177 -18.47 -7.52 -9.43
N GLY A 178 -17.73 -8.19 -8.57
CA GLY A 178 -16.34 -8.57 -8.86
C GLY A 178 -16.19 -10.02 -9.23
#